data_AF-A0A964C6C2-F1
#
_entry.id   AF-A0A964C6C2-F1
#
_cell.length_a   1.000
_cell.length_b   1.000
_cell.length_c   1.000
_cell.angle_alpha   90.00
_cell.angle_beta   90.00
_cell.angle_gamma   90.00
#
_symmetry.space_group_name_H-M   'P 1'
#
loop_
_entity.id
_entity.type
_entity.pdbx_description
1 polymer ?
#
loop_
_entity_poly.entity_id
_entity_poly.type
_entity_poly.pdbx_seq_one_letter_code
_entity_poly.pdbx_strand_id
1 'polypeptide(L)'
;MAAKVSGYTKGMGIAMMMEHPLPGQGGRHRQTISYGQSPNLSVSPRNVLAREIRDAQSIYRRQGLYSPEIRRSLQEVIQLNKLVWSIIFDKEGNS
;
A
#
# COMPACT_ATOMS: atom_id res chain seq x y z
N MET A 1 6.44 3.93 -19.84
CA MET A 1 7.38 4.84 -19.15
C MET A 1 7.67 4.26 -17.78
N ALA A 2 8.94 4.06 -17.41
CA ALA A 2 9.30 3.75 -16.03
C ALA A 2 9.47 5.09 -15.30
N ALA A 3 8.69 5.35 -14.26
CA ALA A 3 9.07 6.36 -13.28
C ALA A 3 10.32 5.82 -12.58
N LYS A 4 11.50 6.16 -13.12
CA LYS A 4 12.78 5.67 -12.62
C LYS A 4 13.17 6.54 -11.44
N VAL A 5 12.71 6.15 -10.26
CA VAL A 5 13.26 6.71 -9.03
C VAL A 5 14.71 6.26 -8.92
N SER A 6 15.62 7.21 -8.73
CA SER A 6 17.04 6.92 -8.56
C SER A 6 17.26 6.00 -7.35
N GLY A 7 18.00 4.90 -7.54
CA GLY A 7 18.29 3.93 -6.49
C GLY A 7 17.17 2.93 -6.16
N TYR A 8 15.96 3.08 -6.73
CA TYR A 8 14.87 2.13 -6.50
C TYR A 8 14.96 0.93 -7.45
N THR A 9 14.91 -0.29 -6.90
CA THR A 9 14.76 -1.53 -7.67
C THR A 9 13.52 -2.29 -7.21
N LYS A 10 12.99 -3.17 -8.06
CA LYS A 10 11.76 -3.95 -7.75
C LYS A 10 11.87 -4.74 -6.43
N GLY A 11 13.05 -5.21 -6.07
CA GLY A 11 13.29 -5.97 -4.83
C GLY A 11 13.27 -5.13 -3.55
N MET A 12 13.22 -3.80 -3.65
CA MET A 12 13.21 -2.89 -2.50
C MET A 12 11.81 -2.34 -2.18
N GLY A 13 10.78 -2.88 -2.85
CA GLY A 13 9.40 -2.55 -2.56
C GLY A 13 8.98 -3.10 -1.18
N ILE A 14 8.23 -2.30 -0.44
CA ILE A 14 7.62 -2.72 0.82
C ILE A 14 6.29 -3.39 0.49
N ALA A 15 6.16 -4.66 0.85
CA ALA A 15 4.95 -5.44 0.65
C ALA A 15 4.32 -5.82 2.00
N MET A 16 3.00 -6.00 2.01
CA MET A 16 2.29 -6.60 3.13
C MET A 16 1.42 -7.75 2.65
N MET A 17 1.31 -8.79 3.46
CA MET A 17 0.34 -9.86 3.22
C MET A 17 -1.02 -9.45 3.73
N MET A 18 -2.07 -9.71 2.94
CA MET A 18 -3.45 -9.64 3.39
C MET A 18 -3.98 -11.05 3.56
N GLU A 19 -4.72 -11.28 4.64
CA GLU A 19 -5.20 -12.60 5.05
C GLU A 19 -5.89 -13.39 3.91
N HIS A 20 -5.68 -14.71 3.96
CA HIS A 20 -6.30 -15.68 3.08
C HIS A 20 -7.23 -16.59 3.89
N PRO A 21 -8.57 -16.39 3.86
CA PRO A 21 -9.49 -17.25 4.59
C PRO A 21 -9.49 -18.68 4.00
N LEU A 22 -9.52 -19.69 4.88
CA LEU A 22 -9.58 -21.12 4.53
C LEU A 22 -10.85 -21.77 5.13
N PRO A 23 -11.57 -22.64 4.39
CA PRO A 23 -11.44 -22.90 2.94
C PRO A 23 -11.95 -21.68 2.13
N GLY A 24 -11.22 -21.26 1.09
CA GLY A 24 -11.55 -20.02 0.38
C GLY A 24 -10.99 -19.92 -1.05
N GLN A 25 -11.56 -19.01 -1.83
CA GLN A 25 -11.28 -18.79 -3.26
C GLN A 25 -10.16 -17.75 -3.53
N GLY A 26 -9.22 -17.55 -2.60
CA GLY A 26 -8.17 -16.53 -2.71
C GLY A 26 -8.17 -15.49 -1.59
N GLY A 27 -7.01 -14.88 -1.34
CA GLY A 27 -6.80 -13.91 -0.27
C GLY A 27 -7.43 -12.54 -0.51
N ARG A 28 -7.55 -11.74 0.56
CA ARG A 28 -8.17 -10.41 0.54
C ARG A 28 -7.46 -9.42 -0.39
N HIS A 29 -6.21 -9.68 -0.77
CA HIS A 29 -5.49 -8.89 -1.76
C HIS A 29 -6.24 -8.76 -3.09
N ARG A 30 -7.01 -9.78 -3.53
CA ARG A 30 -7.79 -9.70 -4.77
C ARG A 30 -8.95 -8.69 -4.75
N GLN A 31 -9.30 -8.22 -3.56
CA GLN A 31 -10.39 -7.26 -3.36
C GLN A 31 -9.89 -5.82 -3.40
N THR A 32 -8.58 -5.59 -3.53
CA THR A 32 -8.05 -4.23 -3.68
C THR A 32 -8.40 -3.67 -5.05
N ILE A 33 -8.61 -2.35 -5.11
CA ILE A 33 -8.95 -1.62 -6.34
C ILE A 33 -7.83 -1.75 -7.38
N SER A 34 -6.58 -1.88 -6.92
CA SER A 34 -5.39 -2.04 -7.75
C SER A 34 -5.17 -3.46 -8.28
N TYR A 35 -5.93 -4.46 -7.80
CA TYR A 35 -5.73 -5.84 -8.21
C TYR A 35 -5.92 -6.04 -9.71
N GLY A 36 -4.90 -6.60 -10.37
CA GLY A 36 -4.88 -6.82 -11.82
C GLY A 36 -4.74 -5.54 -12.67
N GLN A 37 -4.56 -4.37 -12.04
CA GLN A 37 -4.42 -3.10 -12.74
C GLN A 37 -2.95 -2.71 -12.94
N SER A 38 -2.66 -2.03 -14.05
CA SER A 38 -1.36 -1.36 -14.21
C SER A 38 -1.29 -0.11 -13.32
N PRO A 39 -0.11 0.21 -12.74
CA PRO A 39 0.05 1.42 -11.93
C PRO A 39 -0.28 2.70 -12.71
N ASN A 40 -1.06 3.59 -12.10
CA ASN A 40 -1.26 4.92 -12.64
C ASN A 40 -0.09 5.85 -12.27
N LEU A 41 0.77 6.14 -13.25
CA LEU A 41 1.96 6.98 -13.06
C LEU A 41 1.68 8.49 -13.05
N SER A 42 0.44 8.92 -13.30
CA SER A 42 0.07 10.33 -13.23
C SER A 42 -0.23 10.81 -11.80
N VAL A 43 -0.27 9.89 -10.82
CA VAL A 43 -0.57 10.18 -9.42
C VAL A 43 0.72 10.07 -8.61
N SER A 44 0.96 11.03 -7.72
CA SER A 44 2.16 10.98 -6.87
C SER A 44 2.19 9.72 -6.01
N PRO A 45 3.38 9.13 -5.77
CA PRO A 45 3.51 7.91 -4.96
C PRO A 45 2.88 8.04 -3.57
N ARG A 46 2.99 9.21 -2.93
CA ARG A 46 2.31 9.51 -1.65
C ARG A 46 0.79 9.36 -1.73
N ASN A 47 0.18 9.88 -2.79
CA ASN A 47 -1.27 9.79 -2.98
C ASN A 47 -1.70 8.37 -3.33
N VAL A 48 -0.90 7.64 -4.11
CA VAL A 48 -1.13 6.20 -4.38
C VAL A 48 -1.09 5.42 -3.07
N LEU A 49 -0.03 5.56 -2.26
CA LEU A 49 0.08 4.88 -0.96
C LEU A 49 -1.11 5.18 -0.05
N ALA A 50 -1.51 6.45 0.05
CA ALA A 50 -2.67 6.83 0.85
C ALA A 50 -3.97 6.18 0.34
N ARG A 51 -4.15 6.07 -0.97
CA ARG A 51 -5.31 5.41 -1.59
C ARG A 51 -5.31 3.91 -1.29
N GLU A 52 -4.20 3.22 -1.52
CA GLU A 52 -4.08 1.78 -1.29
C GLU A 52 -4.31 1.41 0.18
N ILE A 53 -3.77 2.19 1.12
CA ILE A 53 -3.99 1.95 2.55
C ILE A 53 -5.46 2.16 2.94
N ARG A 54 -6.11 3.21 2.42
CA ARG A 54 -7.55 3.44 2.66
C ARG A 54 -8.40 2.31 2.08
N ASP A 55 -8.02 1.81 0.91
CA ASP A 55 -8.71 0.71 0.27
C ASP A 55 -8.61 -0.57 1.11
N ALA A 56 -7.40 -0.96 1.51
CA ALA A 56 -7.17 -2.09 2.43
C ALA A 56 -7.95 -1.91 3.74
N GLN A 57 -7.90 -0.73 4.36
CA GLN A 57 -8.69 -0.41 5.56
C GLN A 57 -10.19 -0.60 5.32
N SER A 58 -10.70 -0.16 4.17
CA SER A 58 -12.11 -0.28 3.82
C SER A 58 -12.55 -1.74 3.68
N ILE A 59 -11.70 -2.61 3.12
CA ILE A 59 -11.93 -4.05 2.99
C ILE A 59 -12.11 -4.67 4.38
N TYR A 60 -11.16 -4.43 5.29
CA TYR A 60 -11.23 -4.95 6.65
C TYR A 60 -12.44 -4.42 7.43
N ARG A 61 -12.75 -3.12 7.29
CA ARG A 61 -13.92 -2.52 7.96
C ARG A 61 -15.24 -3.10 7.46
N ARG A 62 -15.42 -3.23 6.15
CA ARG A 62 -16.64 -3.81 5.55
C ARG A 62 -16.89 -5.25 6.01
N GLN A 63 -15.82 -5.98 6.35
CA GLN A 63 -15.91 -7.36 6.81
C GLN A 63 -15.94 -7.49 8.34
N GLY A 64 -15.91 -6.39 9.09
CA GLY A 64 -15.90 -6.43 10.56
C GLY A 64 -14.57 -6.92 11.16
N LEU A 65 -13.47 -6.88 10.40
CA LEU A 65 -12.16 -7.43 10.78
C LEU A 65 -11.10 -6.36 11.05
N TYR A 66 -11.51 -5.09 11.14
CA TYR A 66 -10.59 -4.00 11.37
C TYR A 66 -10.18 -3.92 12.85
N SER A 67 -9.18 -4.73 13.22
CA SER A 67 -8.64 -4.82 14.58
C SER A 67 -7.48 -3.82 14.82
N PRO A 68 -7.06 -3.63 16.10
CA PRO A 68 -5.86 -2.87 16.42
C PRO A 68 -4.59 -3.38 15.73
N GLU A 69 -4.47 -4.70 15.55
CA GLU A 69 -3.34 -5.34 14.87
C GLU A 69 -3.32 -4.96 13.39
N ILE A 70 -4.47 -5.07 12.69
CA ILE A 70 -4.60 -4.62 11.29
C ILE A 70 -4.28 -3.13 11.16
N ARG A 71 -4.78 -2.31 12.08
CA ARG A 71 -4.46 -0.88 12.11
C ARG A 71 -2.95 -0.64 12.25
N ARG A 72 -2.28 -1.36 13.15
CA ARG A 72 -0.84 -1.25 13.36
C ARG A 72 -0.07 -1.65 12.10
N SER A 73 -0.40 -2.79 11.49
CA SER A 73 0.28 -3.24 10.26
C SER A 73 0.13 -2.25 9.10
N LEU A 74 -1.06 -1.65 8.92
CA LEU A 74 -1.25 -0.60 7.91
C LEU A 74 -0.43 0.66 8.21
N GLN A 75 -0.29 1.03 9.49
CA GLN A 75 0.55 2.14 9.91
C GLN A 75 2.04 1.85 9.68
N GLU A 76 2.50 0.63 9.97
CA GLU A 76 3.87 0.19 9.72
C GLU A 76 4.26 0.32 8.26
N VAL A 77 3.38 -0.11 7.33
CA VAL A 77 3.62 0.06 5.88
C VAL A 77 3.79 1.53 5.50
N ILE A 78 2.97 2.44 6.06
CA ILE A 78 3.11 3.88 5.82
C ILE A 78 4.47 4.37 6.33
N GLN A 79 4.84 4.01 7.57
CA GLN A 79 6.07 4.49 8.18
C GLN A 79 7.30 3.96 7.45
N LEU A 80 7.33 2.67 7.11
CA LEU A 80 8.43 2.07 6.35
C LEU A 80 8.62 2.76 5.00
N ASN A 81 7.54 3.04 4.26
CA ASN A 81 7.67 3.73 2.97
C ASN A 81 8.22 5.15 3.14
N LYS A 82 7.79 5.89 4.17
CA LYS A 82 8.31 7.23 4.45
C LYS A 82 9.76 7.22 4.93
N LEU A 83 10.17 6.23 5.71
CA LEU A 83 11.53 6.13 6.25
C LEU A 83 12.53 5.71 5.18
N VAL A 84 12.20 4.66 4.40
CA VAL A 84 13.11 4.12 3.38
C VAL A 84 13.16 5.01 2.15
N TRP A 85 12.05 5.68 1.82
CA TRP A 85 11.88 6.42 0.58
C TRP A 85 11.33 7.85 0.81
N SER A 86 11.85 8.56 1.81
CA SER A 86 11.38 9.89 2.21
C SER A 86 11.21 10.86 1.04
N ILE A 87 12.23 10.98 0.18
CA ILE A 87 12.23 11.84 -1.01
C ILE A 87 11.04 11.57 -1.94
N ILE A 88 10.54 10.33 -1.99
CA ILE A 88 9.42 9.91 -2.85
C ILE A 88 8.06 10.21 -2.19
N PHE A 89 7.97 10.05 -0.87
CA PHE A 89 6.70 10.05 -0.13
C PHE A 89 6.46 11.32 0.70
N ASP A 90 7.43 12.23 0.77
CA ASP A 90 7.29 13.51 1.43
C ASP A 90 6.33 14.45 0.69
N LYS A 91 5.87 15.47 1.41
CA LYS A 91 4.97 16.48 0.84
C LYS A 91 5.87 17.49 0.15
N GLU A 92 5.59 17.80 -1.11
CA GLU A 92 6.25 18.92 -1.79
C GLU A 92 6.11 20.17 -0.90
N GLY A 93 7.24 20.72 -0.42
CA GLY A 93 7.30 21.89 0.44
C GLY A 93 7.82 21.71 1.88
N ASN A 94 8.30 20.53 2.27
CA ASN A 94 9.13 20.39 3.48
C ASN A 94 10.61 20.19 3.04
N SER A 95 11.32 21.29 2.83
CA SER A 95 12.78 21.34 2.75
C SER A 95 13.28 22.41 3.72
#